data_AF-A0A7C2GK54-F1
#
_entry.id   AF-A0A7C2GK54-F1
#
_cell.length_a   1.000
_cell.length_b   1.000
_cell.length_c   1.000
_cell.angle_alpha   90.00
_cell.angle_beta   90.00
_cell.angle_gamma   90.00
#
_symmetry.space_group_name_H-M   'P 1'
#
loop_
_entity.id
_entity.type
_entity.pdbx_description
1 polymer ?
#
loop_
_entity_poly.entity_id
_entity_poly.type
_entity_poly.pdbx_seq_one_letter_code
_entity_poly.pdbx_strand_id
1 'polypeptide(L)'
;MAIHDLNLASRFSDRILMLKKGSIFAAGTPEMVLTEENIAAVYGVKARVTNSVVDRPQVTPLMPESSGSRLWKNLSATAKSEAIA
;
A
#
# COMPACT_ATOMS: atom_id res chain seq x y z
N MET A 1 -13.86 -7.19 13.24
CA MET A 1 -14.09 -7.17 11.77
C MET A 1 -12.76 -6.99 11.08
N ALA A 2 -12.49 -7.68 9.97
CA ALA A 2 -11.28 -7.51 9.18
C ALA A 2 -11.65 -6.82 7.86
N ILE A 3 -11.00 -5.71 7.55
CA ILE A 3 -11.16 -4.98 6.29
C ILE A 3 -9.87 -5.16 5.49
N HIS A 4 -9.99 -5.66 4.27
CA HIS A 4 -8.83 -5.88 3.39
C HIS A 4 -8.40 -4.62 2.63
N ASP A 5 -9.32 -3.68 2.42
CA ASP A 5 -9.03 -2.40 1.78
C ASP A 5 -8.57 -1.36 2.80
N LEU A 6 -7.34 -0.84 2.64
CA LEU A 6 -6.75 0.11 3.58
C LEU A 6 -7.48 1.46 3.63
N ASN A 7 -8.05 1.92 2.52
CA ASN A 7 -8.79 3.18 2.46
C ASN A 7 -10.13 3.05 3.15
N LEU A 8 -10.80 1.91 2.99
CA LEU A 8 -12.03 1.63 3.69
C LEU A 8 -11.78 1.47 5.19
N ALA A 9 -10.69 0.78 5.58
CA ALA A 9 -10.29 0.65 6.97
C ALA A 9 -10.01 2.02 7.60
N SER A 10 -9.26 2.88 6.90
CA SER A 10 -8.96 4.25 7.31
C SER A 10 -10.22 5.09 7.56
N ARG A 11 -11.20 4.99 6.64
CA ARG A 11 -12.40 5.82 6.66
C ARG A 11 -13.38 5.46 7.75
N PHE A 12 -13.49 4.18 8.10
CA PHE A 12 -14.56 3.67 8.95
C PHE A 12 -14.09 3.07 10.28
N SER A 13 -12.78 2.99 10.53
CA SER A 13 -12.25 2.46 11.78
C SER A 13 -11.66 3.57 12.63
N ASP A 14 -12.05 3.62 13.90
CA ASP A 14 -11.43 4.52 14.87
C ASP A 14 -10.02 4.05 15.26
N ARG A 15 -9.80 2.74 15.21
CA ARG A 15 -8.51 2.10 15.49
C ARG A 15 -8.23 1.00 14.48
N ILE A 16 -6.96 0.86 14.11
CA ILE A 16 -6.47 -0.16 13.20
C ILE A 16 -5.42 -1.00 13.93
N LEU A 17 -5.48 -2.31 13.70
CA LEU A 17 -4.47 -3.27 14.14
C LEU A 17 -3.92 -3.94 12.88
N MET A 18 -2.64 -3.70 12.61
CA MET A 18 -1.93 -4.23 11.46
C MET A 18 -1.15 -5.47 11.88
N LEU A 19 -1.31 -6.55 11.13
CA LEU A 19 -0.67 -7.84 11.41
C LEU A 19 0.41 -8.15 10.37
N LYS A 20 1.51 -8.75 10.82
CA LYS A 20 2.54 -9.32 9.96
C LYS A 20 2.95 -10.68 10.52
N LYS A 21 2.85 -11.73 9.71
CA LYS A 21 3.19 -13.12 10.09
C LYS A 21 2.50 -13.57 11.40
N GLY A 22 1.21 -13.27 11.53
CA GLY A 22 0.41 -13.66 12.69
C GLY A 22 0.67 -12.87 13.99
N SER A 23 1.56 -11.88 13.96
CA SER A 23 1.86 -11.01 15.12
C SER A 23 1.42 -9.56 14.86
N ILE A 24 1.14 -8.82 15.93
CA ILE A 24 0.84 -7.38 15.85
C ILE A 24 2.09 -6.65 15.39
N PHE A 25 1.98 -5.98 14.25
CA PHE A 25 3.04 -5.12 13.71
C PHE A 25 2.87 -3.67 14.19
N ALA A 26 1.64 -3.16 14.15
CA ALA A 26 1.30 -1.83 14.63
C ALA A 26 -0.16 -1.78 15.10
N ALA A 27 -0.47 -0.93 16.08
CA ALA A 27 -1.82 -0.71 16.57
C ALA A 27 -2.00 0.75 17.02
N GLY A 28 -3.09 1.39 16.63
CA GLY A 28 -3.30 2.81 16.88
C GLY A 28 -4.48 3.39 16.10
N THR A 29 -4.51 4.72 15.94
CA THR A 29 -5.45 5.36 15.01
C THR A 29 -5.01 5.11 13.55
N PRO A 30 -5.88 5.32 12.56
CA PRO A 30 -5.50 5.18 11.16
C PRO A 30 -4.24 5.95 10.78
N GLU A 31 -4.06 7.16 11.28
CA GLU A 31 -2.94 8.06 10.97
C GLU A 31 -1.62 7.52 11.51
N MET A 32 -1.64 6.88 12.68
CA MET A 32 -0.44 6.27 13.27
C MET A 32 -0.06 4.95 12.59
N VAL A 33 -1.04 4.22 12.07
CA VAL A 33 -0.84 2.85 11.57
C VAL A 33 -0.61 2.82 10.06
N LEU A 34 -1.35 3.61 9.28
CA LEU A 34 -1.28 3.63 7.82
C LEU A 34 -0.19 4.58 7.33
N THR A 35 1.07 4.27 7.64
CA THR A 35 2.23 4.99 7.11
C THR A 35 2.83 4.28 5.89
N GLU A 36 3.58 5.00 5.06
CA GLU A 36 4.24 4.43 3.88
C GLU A 36 5.19 3.29 4.26
N GLU A 37 5.91 3.45 5.37
CA GLU A 37 6.87 2.47 5.90
C GLU A 37 6.16 1.21 6.37
N ASN A 38 5.06 1.36 7.11
CA ASN A 38 4.28 0.22 7.61
C ASN A 38 3.67 -0.56 6.44
N ILE A 39 3.14 0.14 5.44
CA ILE A 39 2.54 -0.48 4.25
C ILE A 39 3.60 -1.23 3.45
N ALA A 40 4.77 -0.64 3.22
CA ALA A 40 5.87 -1.32 2.55
C ALA A 40 6.32 -2.57 3.33
N ALA A 41 6.48 -2.45 4.65
CA ALA A 41 6.93 -3.56 5.49
C ALA A 41 5.93 -4.72 5.56
N VAL A 42 4.62 -4.45 5.58
CA VAL A 42 3.59 -5.49 5.76
C VAL A 42 3.10 -6.06 4.44
N TYR A 43 2.93 -5.23 3.41
CA TYR A 43 2.34 -5.62 2.13
C TYR A 43 3.36 -5.73 0.99
N GLY A 44 4.61 -5.28 1.15
CA GLY A 44 5.63 -5.35 0.10
C GLY A 44 5.33 -4.47 -1.11
N VAL A 45 4.65 -3.34 -0.88
CA VAL A 45 4.23 -2.39 -1.91
C VAL A 45 4.66 -0.99 -1.51
N LYS A 46 5.26 -0.24 -2.43
CA LYS A 46 5.45 1.20 -2.26
C LYS A 46 4.12 1.90 -2.47
N ALA A 47 3.71 2.68 -1.49
CA ALA A 47 2.50 3.48 -1.54
C ALA A 47 2.80 4.93 -1.18
N ARG A 48 1.92 5.83 -1.60
CA ARG A 48 1.85 7.21 -1.11
C ARG A 48 0.70 7.29 -0.11
N VAL A 49 0.94 7.90 1.04
CA VAL A 49 -0.13 8.21 2.00
C VAL A 49 -0.36 9.71 2.02
N THR A 50 -1.59 10.13 1.75
CA THR A 50 -2.01 11.54 1.80
C THR A 50 -3.19 11.72 2.73
N ASN A 51 -3.43 12.95 3.18
CA ASN A 51 -4.68 13.25 3.86
C ASN A 51 -5.82 13.36 2.84
N SER A 52 -6.95 12.71 3.10
CA SER A 52 -8.15 12.80 2.27
C SER A 52 -8.99 14.04 2.61
N VAL A 53 -10.05 14.27 1.83
CA VAL A 53 -11.03 15.35 2.06
C VAL A 53 -11.82 15.23 3.36
N VAL A 54 -11.72 14.10 4.07
CA VAL A 54 -12.39 13.85 5.37
C VAL A 54 -11.39 13.70 6.52
N ASP A 55 -10.17 14.23 6.37
CA ASP A 55 -9.10 14.18 7.38
C ASP A 55 -8.74 12.76 7.84
N ARG A 56 -8.80 11.81 6.90
CA ARG A 56 -8.36 10.42 7.10
C ARG A 56 -7.25 10.05 6.10
N PRO A 57 -6.31 9.16 6.47
CA PRO A 57 -5.30 8.66 5.55
C PRO A 57 -5.89 8.03 4.29
N GLN A 58 -5.36 8.40 3.13
CA GLN A 58 -5.64 7.79 1.84
C GLN A 58 -4.36 7.17 1.28
N VAL A 59 -4.40 5.86 1.10
CA VAL A 59 -3.32 5.03 0.57
C VAL A 59 -3.51 4.90 -0.93
N THR A 60 -2.51 5.35 -1.69
CA THR A 60 -2.43 5.14 -3.14
C THR A 60 -1.24 4.23 -3.45
N PRO A 61 -1.45 2.98 -3.89
CA PRO A 61 -0.38 2.10 -4.32
C PRO A 61 0.35 2.70 -5.52
N LEU A 62 1.69 2.72 -5.47
CA LEU A 62 2.50 3.23 -6.57
C LEU A 62 3.07 2.08 -7.38
N MET A 63 3.83 1.18 -6.73
CA MET A 63 4.49 0.05 -7.38
C MET A 63 4.75 -1.08 -6.36
N PRO A 64 4.80 -2.34 -6.78
CA PRO A 64 5.34 -3.42 -5.95
C PRO A 64 6.77 -3.11 -5.50
N GLU A 65 7.15 -3.45 -4.27
CA GLU A 65 8.53 -3.29 -3.79
C GLU A 65 9.51 -4.14 -4.64
N SER A 66 9.04 -5.28 -5.17
CA SER A 66 9.79 -6.19 -6.04
C SER A 66 9.90 -5.73 -7.49
N SER A 67 9.24 -4.63 -7.87
CA SER A 67 9.45 -3.93 -9.14
C SER A 67 10.79 -3.17 -9.18
N GLY A 68 11.82 -3.72 -8.54
CA GLY A 68 13.25 -3.49 -8.83
C GLY A 68 13.93 -4.70 -9.51
N SER A 69 13.27 -5.86 -9.52
CA SER A 69 13.79 -7.13 -10.08
C SER A 69 13.92 -7.12 -11.60
N ARG A 70 14.80 -7.94 -12.18
CA ARG A 70 15.08 -7.95 -13.63
C ARG A 70 13.86 -8.25 -14.51
N LEU A 71 12.77 -8.79 -13.93
CA LEU A 71 11.56 -9.23 -14.62
C LEU A 71 10.62 -8.07 -15.03
N TRP A 72 10.39 -7.07 -14.18
CA TRP A 72 9.49 -5.93 -14.52
C TRP A 72 10.16 -4.95 -15.51
N LYS A 73 11.50 -4.82 -15.46
CA LYS A 73 12.26 -4.00 -16.41
C LYS A 73 12.08 -4.52 -17.85
N ASN A 74 12.05 -5.84 -18.02
CA ASN A 74 11.88 -6.47 -19.33
C ASN A 74 10.44 -6.35 -19.84
N LEU A 75 9.43 -6.47 -18.97
CA LEU A 75 8.01 -6.30 -19.35
C LEU A 75 7.69 -4.86 -19.80
N SER A 76 8.31 -3.87 -19.16
CA SER A 76 8.18 -2.45 -19.54
C SER A 76 8.85 -2.12 -20.87
N ALA A 77 9.86 -2.92 -21.28
CA ALA A 77 10.52 -2.81 -22.56
C ALA A 77 9.70 -3.48 -23.69
N THR A 78 9.12 -4.65 -23.42
CA THR A 78 8.25 -5.36 -24.38
C THR A 78 6.98 -4.56 -24.71
N ALA A 79 6.34 -3.92 -23.72
CA ALA A 79 5.13 -3.12 -23.94
C ALA A 79 5.34 -1.86 -24.80
N LYS A 80 6.59 -1.38 -24.97
CA LYS A 80 6.91 -0.27 -25.89
C LYS A 80 7.11 -0.71 -27.34
N SER A 81 7.37 -2.00 -27.59
CA SER A 81 7.64 -2.53 -28.94
C SER A 81 6.38 -2.82 -29.74
N GLU A 82 5.23 -3.05 -29.09
CA GLU A 82 3.98 -3.42 -29.77
C GLU A 82 3.10 -2.21 -30.13
N ALA A 83 3.52 -0.99 -29.78
CA ALA A 83 2.77 0.24 -30.08
C ALA A 83 3.16 0.91 -31.41
N ILE A 84 4.05 0.31 -32.22
CA ILE A 84 4.49 0.84 -33.52
C ILE A 84 4.51 -0.25 -34.61
N ALA A 85 3.59 -1.21 -34.57
CA ALA A 85 3.36 -2.16 -35.67
C ALA A 85 1.89 -2.12 -36.10
#